data_AF-A0A6M8FXJ5-F1
#
_entry.id   AF-A0A6M8FXJ5-F1
#
_cell.length_a   1.000
_cell.length_b   1.000
_cell.length_c   1.000
_cell.angle_alpha   90.00
_cell.angle_beta   90.00
_cell.angle_gamma   90.00
#
_symmetry.space_group_name_H-M   'P 1'
#
loop_
_entity.id
_entity.type
_entity.pdbx_description
1 polymer ?
#
loop_
_entity_poly.entity_id
_entity_poly.type
_entity_poly.pdbx_seq_one_letter_code
_entity_poly.pdbx_strand_id
1 'polypeptide(L)'
;MCRNLLWVDGLAAASAGVLMLAIGDRLSSWYQLPPALLQLIGLVSLGYATYSLSLAMRARRPRTLIVLLVIANSLWAAACLRWAVVFAPTASPWGLAHLLGESAFVGGLALLEWRWWARLATPVEAAA
;
A
#
# COMPACT_ATOMS: atom_id res chain seq x y z
N MET A 1 -19.58 -0.90 -3.21
CA MET A 1 -18.40 -1.68 -2.80
C MET A 1 -17.12 -1.25 -3.53
N CYS A 2 -17.04 -1.32 -4.87
CA CYS A 2 -15.82 -0.94 -5.61
C CYS A 2 -15.34 0.50 -5.34
N ARG A 3 -16.24 1.49 -5.25
CA ARG A 3 -15.85 2.89 -4.95
C ARG A 3 -15.13 3.07 -3.60
N ASN A 4 -15.41 2.20 -2.63
CA ASN A 4 -14.83 2.28 -1.30
C ASN A 4 -13.45 1.61 -1.24
N LEU A 5 -13.06 0.83 -2.26
CA LEU A 5 -11.79 0.11 -2.28
C LEU A 5 -10.60 1.07 -2.22
N LEU A 6 -10.64 2.15 -3.01
CA LEU A 6 -9.61 3.21 -3.00
C LEU A 6 -9.55 3.97 -1.66
N TRP A 7 -10.69 4.12 -0.98
CA TRP A 7 -10.71 4.71 0.36
C TRP A 7 -10.10 3.78 1.39
N VAL A 8 -10.42 2.49 1.35
CA VAL A 8 -9.87 1.48 2.25
C VAL A 8 -8.36 1.38 2.07
N ASP A 9 -7.90 1.26 0.82
CA ASP A 9 -6.49 1.21 0.45
C ASP A 9 -5.74 2.47 0.92
N GLY A 10 -6.24 3.65 0.56
CA GLY A 10 -5.64 4.92 0.97
C GLY A 10 -5.61 5.15 2.48
N LEU A 11 -6.68 4.80 3.21
CA LEU A 11 -6.74 4.94 4.67
C LEU A 11 -5.86 3.90 5.38
N ALA A 12 -5.76 2.68 4.86
CA ALA A 12 -4.85 1.67 5.37
C ALA A 12 -3.40 2.15 5.23
N ALA A 13 -3.01 2.63 4.04
CA ALA A 13 -1.69 3.18 3.80
C ALA A 13 -1.40 4.42 4.66
N ALA A 14 -2.38 5.32 4.84
CA ALA A 14 -2.23 6.49 5.71
C ALA A 14 -1.97 6.07 7.16
N SER A 15 -2.76 5.11 7.65
CA SER A 15 -2.65 4.62 9.03
C SER A 15 -1.31 3.91 9.27
N ALA A 16 -0.89 3.03 8.34
CA ALA A 16 0.41 2.39 8.38
C ALA A 16 1.54 3.42 8.35
N GLY A 17 1.45 4.40 7.44
CA GLY A 17 2.42 5.48 7.31
C GLY A 17 2.61 6.29 8.58
N VAL A 18 1.50 6.78 9.16
CA VAL A 18 1.51 7.53 10.42
C VAL A 18 2.06 6.67 11.56
N LEU A 19 1.63 5.42 11.68
CA LEU A 19 2.08 4.52 12.74
C LEU A 19 3.59 4.28 12.67
N MET A 20 4.11 3.99 11.47
CA MET A 20 5.53 3.73 11.25
C MET A 20 6.40 4.95 11.56
N LEU A 21 5.93 6.16 11.25
CA LEU A 21 6.69 7.37 11.57
C LEU A 21 6.55 7.80 13.03
N ALA A 22 5.39 7.58 13.65
CA ALA A 22 5.14 8.01 15.02
C ALA A 22 5.80 7.09 16.07
N ILE A 23 5.82 5.78 15.83
CA ILE A 23 6.34 4.79 16.79
C ILE A 23 7.38 3.84 16.18
N GLY A 24 7.97 4.19 15.04
CA GLY A 24 8.92 3.37 14.28
C GLY A 24 10.09 2.85 15.10
N ASP A 25 10.67 3.66 15.98
CA ASP A 25 11.81 3.23 16.81
C ASP A 25 11.41 2.12 17.80
N ARG A 26 10.20 2.21 18.38
CA ARG A 26 9.66 1.16 19.25
C ARG A 26 9.34 -0.09 18.45
N LEU A 27 8.70 0.06 17.30
CA LEU A 27 8.42 -1.05 16.39
C LEU A 27 9.70 -1.73 15.89
N SER A 28 10.77 -0.98 15.65
CA SER A 28 12.08 -1.50 15.25
C SER A 28 12.62 -2.48 16.29
N SER A 29 12.53 -2.13 17.58
CA SER A 29 12.94 -3.04 18.67
C SER A 29 12.09 -4.31 18.74
N TRP A 30 10.78 -4.21 18.49
CA TRP A 30 9.86 -5.35 18.55
C TRP A 30 9.98 -6.26 17.32
N TYR A 31 10.12 -5.66 16.15
CA TYR A 31 10.21 -6.35 14.86
C TYR A 31 11.64 -6.83 14.56
N GLN A 32 12.64 -6.33 15.28
CA GLN A 32 14.06 -6.55 15.00
C GLN A 32 14.39 -6.20 13.54
N LEU A 33 13.78 -5.12 13.05
CA LEU A 33 13.99 -4.57 11.72
C LEU A 33 14.72 -3.22 11.81
N PRO A 34 15.54 -2.84 10.82
CA PRO A 34 16.25 -1.57 10.85
C PRO A 34 15.27 -0.38 10.96
N PRO A 35 15.51 0.62 11.85
CA PRO A 35 14.66 1.80 11.96
C PRO A 35 14.49 2.54 10.63
N ALA A 36 15.57 2.65 9.86
CA ALA A 36 15.57 3.27 8.53
C ALA A 36 14.60 2.58 7.55
N LEU A 37 14.43 1.26 7.66
CA LEU A 37 13.45 0.54 6.84
C LEU A 37 12.02 0.92 7.22
N LEU A 38 11.72 1.01 8.52
CA LEU A 38 10.39 1.42 8.99
C LEU A 38 10.07 2.87 8.63
N GLN A 39 11.06 3.77 8.69
CA GLN A 39 10.91 5.14 8.21
C GLN A 39 10.63 5.19 6.70
N LEU A 40 11.37 4.41 5.90
CA LEU A 40 11.13 4.30 4.46
C LEU A 40 9.72 3.78 4.17
N ILE A 41 9.29 2.71 4.85
CA ILE A 41 7.93 2.18 4.77
C ILE A 41 6.92 3.28 5.09
N GLY A 42 7.12 3.99 6.20
CA GLY A 42 6.23 5.07 6.62
C GLY A 42 6.06 6.17 5.57
N LEU A 43 7.18 6.66 5.02
CA LEU A 43 7.19 7.70 4.00
C LEU A 43 6.54 7.25 2.69
N VAL A 44 6.86 6.04 2.22
CA VAL A 44 6.27 5.49 0.99
C VAL A 44 4.77 5.27 1.17
N SER A 45 4.33 4.72 2.31
CA SER A 45 2.91 4.51 2.62
C SER A 45 2.14 5.83 2.67
N LEU A 46 2.70 6.91 3.24
CA LEU A 46 2.06 8.23 3.19
C LEU A 46 1.99 8.80 1.78
N GLY A 47 3.07 8.71 1.00
CA GLY A 47 3.07 9.15 -0.41
C GLY A 47 2.01 8.40 -1.21
N TYR A 48 1.95 7.08 -1.04
CA TYR A 48 0.92 6.24 -1.66
C TYR A 48 -0.49 6.59 -1.19
N ALA A 49 -0.70 6.82 0.11
CA ALA A 49 -1.99 7.22 0.66
C ALA A 49 -2.51 8.52 0.05
N THR A 50 -1.63 9.53 -0.11
CA THR A 50 -2.02 10.79 -0.78
C THR A 50 -2.50 10.53 -2.21
N TYR A 51 -1.81 9.65 -2.94
CA TYR A 51 -2.22 9.26 -4.29
C TYR A 51 -3.58 8.56 -4.31
N SER A 52 -3.74 7.49 -3.54
CA SER A 52 -4.97 6.67 -3.51
C SER A 52 -6.19 7.47 -3.04
N LEU A 53 -6.05 8.26 -1.96
CA LEU A 53 -7.12 9.14 -1.46
C LEU A 53 -7.45 10.27 -2.45
N SER A 54 -6.45 10.86 -3.11
CA SER A 54 -6.71 11.87 -4.15
C SER A 54 -7.55 11.27 -5.28
N LEU A 55 -7.26 10.03 -5.70
CA LEU A 55 -8.01 9.34 -6.74
C LEU A 55 -9.41 8.95 -6.27
N ALA A 56 -9.56 8.58 -4.99
CA ALA A 56 -10.84 8.29 -4.37
C ALA A 56 -11.77 9.52 -4.33
N MET A 57 -11.22 10.72 -4.17
CA MET A 57 -11.98 11.99 -4.18
C MET A 57 -12.34 12.50 -5.58
N ARG A 58 -11.66 12.02 -6.63
CA ARG A 58 -11.94 12.47 -8.01
C ARG A 58 -13.30 11.98 -8.50
N ALA A 59 -14.05 12.89 -9.13
CA ALA A 59 -15.28 12.59 -9.85
C ALA A 59 -15.04 11.74 -11.11
N ARG A 60 -13.95 12.02 -11.83
CA ARG A 60 -13.51 11.26 -13.02
C ARG A 60 -12.21 10.52 -12.71
N ARG A 61 -12.20 9.21 -12.95
CA ARG A 61 -11.10 8.31 -12.60
C ARG A 61 -10.62 7.61 -13.85
N PRO A 62 -9.58 8.13 -14.52
CA PRO A 62 -9.06 7.51 -15.72
C PRO A 62 -8.47 6.14 -15.41
N ARG A 63 -8.66 5.19 -16.34
CA ARG A 63 -8.13 3.82 -16.24
C ARG A 63 -6.63 3.79 -15.91
N THR A 64 -5.84 4.66 -16.53
CA THR A 64 -4.39 4.73 -16.34
C THR A 64 -4.00 4.94 -14.88
N LEU A 65 -4.75 5.76 -14.13
CA LEU A 65 -4.47 5.99 -12.71
C LEU A 65 -4.82 4.77 -11.85
N ILE A 66 -5.89 4.03 -12.19
CA ILE A 66 -6.23 2.78 -11.52
C ILE A 66 -5.17 1.71 -11.79
N VAL A 67 -4.70 1.58 -13.03
CA VAL A 67 -3.64 0.63 -13.39
C VAL A 67 -2.33 0.97 -12.69
N LEU A 68 -1.97 2.26 -12.59
CA LEU A 68 -0.79 2.69 -11.84
C LEU A 68 -0.88 2.28 -10.36
N LEU A 69 -2.07 2.32 -9.78
CA LEU A 69 -2.35 1.93 -8.40
C LEU A 69 -2.13 0.41 -8.21
N VAL A 70 -2.64 -0.41 -9.13
CA VAL A 70 -2.38 -1.87 -9.18
C VAL A 70 -0.88 -2.15 -9.27
N ILE A 71 -0.16 -1.45 -10.14
CA ILE A 71 1.30 -1.62 -10.30
C ILE A 71 2.02 -1.26 -9.00
N ALA A 72 1.68 -0.13 -8.38
CA ALA A 72 2.29 0.31 -7.13
C ALA A 72 2.05 -0.71 -6.00
N ASN A 73 0.82 -1.17 -5.81
CA ASN A 73 0.50 -2.22 -4.82
C ASN A 73 1.23 -3.53 -5.12
N SER A 74 1.34 -3.93 -6.39
CA SER A 74 2.06 -5.14 -6.79
C SER A 74 3.57 -5.05 -6.51
N LEU A 75 4.19 -3.90 -6.82
CA LEU A 75 5.60 -3.65 -6.55
C LEU A 75 5.87 -3.60 -5.04
N TRP A 76 4.96 -3.00 -4.28
CA TRP A 76 5.05 -2.94 -2.83
C TRP A 76 4.95 -4.33 -2.19
N ALA A 77 4.00 -5.15 -2.63
CA ALA A 77 3.89 -6.54 -2.20
C ALA A 77 5.18 -7.32 -2.46
N ALA A 78 5.77 -7.18 -3.64
CA ALA A 78 7.04 -7.80 -3.98
C ALA A 78 8.20 -7.29 -3.11
N ALA A 79 8.24 -5.99 -2.79
CA ALA A 79 9.23 -5.43 -1.88
C ALA A 79 9.09 -5.99 -0.45
N CYS A 80 7.86 -6.09 0.07
CA CYS A 80 7.57 -6.70 1.36
C CYS A 80 8.00 -8.17 1.42
N LEU A 81 7.70 -8.97 0.38
CA LEU A 81 8.18 -10.36 0.30
C LEU A 81 9.71 -10.44 0.26
N ARG A 82 10.35 -9.58 -0.54
CA ARG A 82 11.81 -9.51 -0.60
C ARG A 82 12.40 -9.20 0.76
N TRP A 83 11.87 -8.22 1.48
CA TRP A 83 12.33 -7.89 2.84
C TRP A 83 12.06 -9.03 3.82
N ALA A 84 10.93 -9.73 3.71
CA ALA A 84 10.67 -10.90 4.55
C ALA A 84 11.73 -11.98 4.36
N VAL A 85 12.17 -12.24 3.12
CA VAL A 85 13.26 -13.19 2.83
C VAL A 85 14.61 -12.67 3.33
N VAL A 86 14.95 -11.40 3.05
CA VAL A 86 16.24 -10.80 3.43
C VAL A 86 16.41 -10.75 4.95
N PHE A 87 15.34 -10.41 5.69
CA PHE A 87 15.38 -10.28 7.14
C PHE A 87 14.90 -11.54 7.88
N ALA A 88 14.54 -12.63 7.19
CA ALA A 88 14.16 -13.90 7.82
C ALA A 88 15.13 -14.38 8.92
N PRO A 89 16.47 -14.20 8.80
CA PRO A 89 17.40 -14.66 9.84
C PRO A 89 17.43 -13.76 11.09
N THR A 90 17.02 -12.49 10.99
CA THR A 90 17.25 -11.48 12.04
C THR A 90 15.98 -10.82 12.55
N ALA A 91 14.89 -10.85 11.78
CA ALA A 91 13.61 -10.29 12.18
C ALA A 91 12.92 -11.20 13.20
N SER A 92 12.16 -10.59 14.10
CA SER A 92 11.29 -11.33 15.00
C SER A 92 10.12 -11.95 14.22
N PRO A 93 9.43 -12.96 14.78
CA PRO A 93 8.20 -13.50 14.18
C PRO A 93 7.15 -12.42 13.89
N TRP A 94 7.09 -11.37 14.71
CA TRP A 94 6.19 -10.23 14.50
C TRP A 94 6.60 -9.37 13.32
N GLY A 95 7.91 -9.12 13.13
CA GLY A 95 8.42 -8.40 11.98
C GLY A 95 8.17 -9.14 10.67
N LEU A 96 8.35 -10.47 10.67
CA LEU A 96 8.03 -11.31 9.51
C LEU A 96 6.53 -11.38 9.25
N ALA A 97 5.71 -11.58 10.28
CA ALA A 97 4.26 -11.58 10.15
C ALA A 97 3.74 -10.24 9.61
N HIS A 98 4.34 -9.12 10.04
CA HIS A 98 4.03 -7.80 9.50
C HIS A 98 4.35 -7.72 8.00
N LEU A 99 5.57 -8.05 7.58
CA LEU A 99 5.97 -7.96 6.16
C LEU A 99 5.15 -8.89 5.26
N LEU A 100 4.89 -10.12 5.70
CA LEU A 100 4.06 -11.08 4.96
C LEU A 100 2.59 -10.65 4.93
N GLY A 101 2.08 -10.14 6.06
CA GLY A 101 0.72 -9.62 6.18
C GLY A 101 0.48 -8.42 5.27
N GLU A 102 1.39 -7.45 5.27
CA GLU A 102 1.39 -6.32 4.35
C GLU A 102 1.41 -6.79 2.89
N SER A 103 2.33 -7.71 2.55
CA SER A 103 2.37 -8.26 1.18
C SER A 103 1.06 -8.92 0.77
N ALA A 104 0.45 -9.72 1.64
CA ALA A 104 -0.80 -10.40 1.34
C ALA A 104 -1.94 -9.40 1.19
N PHE A 105 -1.98 -8.37 2.05
CA PHE A 105 -2.99 -7.32 2.04
C PHE A 105 -2.91 -6.48 0.76
N VAL A 106 -1.76 -5.85 0.49
CA VAL A 106 -1.60 -4.98 -0.69
C VAL A 106 -1.62 -5.77 -2.00
N GLY A 107 -1.11 -7.01 -2.01
CA GLY A 107 -1.23 -7.92 -3.16
C GLY A 107 -2.69 -8.32 -3.43
N GLY A 108 -3.45 -8.58 -2.37
CA GLY A 108 -4.90 -8.81 -2.45
C GLY A 108 -5.65 -7.60 -3.01
N LEU A 109 -5.30 -6.38 -2.56
CA LEU A 109 -5.84 -5.14 -3.09
C LEU A 109 -5.51 -4.98 -4.58
N ALA A 110 -4.26 -5.19 -4.99
CA ALA A 110 -3.87 -5.14 -6.40
C ALA A 110 -4.70 -6.10 -7.27
N LEU A 111 -4.93 -7.33 -6.81
CA LEU A 111 -5.76 -8.32 -7.51
C LEU A 111 -7.21 -7.88 -7.62
N LEU A 112 -7.79 -7.33 -6.54
CA LEU A 112 -9.15 -6.81 -6.55
C LEU A 112 -9.29 -5.58 -7.45
N GLU A 113 -8.37 -4.64 -7.36
CA GLU A 113 -8.32 -3.43 -8.18
C GLU A 113 -8.17 -3.77 -9.66
N TRP A 114 -7.31 -4.74 -9.98
CA TRP A 114 -7.18 -5.26 -11.33
C TRP A 114 -8.47 -5.93 -11.78
N ARG A 115 -9.08 -6.80 -10.97
CA ARG A 115 -10.31 -7.52 -11.35
C ARG A 115 -11.50 -6.57 -11.58
N TRP A 116 -11.59 -5.50 -10.81
CA TRP A 116 -12.71 -4.55 -10.85
C TRP A 116 -12.36 -3.22 -11.53
N TRP A 117 -11.23 -3.15 -12.26
CA TRP A 117 -10.69 -1.91 -12.83
C TRP A 117 -11.73 -1.14 -13.67
N ALA A 118 -12.52 -1.86 -14.48
CA ALA A 118 -13.53 -1.26 -15.35
C ALA A 118 -14.69 -0.61 -14.59
N ARG A 119 -14.95 -1.03 -13.34
CA ARG A 119 -15.96 -0.42 -12.46
C ARG A 119 -15.39 0.69 -11.58
N LEU A 120 -14.07 0.73 -11.42
CA LEU A 120 -13.34 1.76 -10.68
C LEU A 120 -13.04 2.96 -11.57
N ALA A 121 -12.70 2.70 -12.82
CA ALA A 121 -12.53 3.71 -13.83
C ALA A 121 -13.90 4.29 -14.20
N THR A 122 -14.01 5.61 -14.21
CA THR A 122 -15.14 6.29 -14.83
C THR A 122 -14.69 6.85 -16.18
N PRO A 123 -15.47 6.67 -17.25
CA PRO A 123 -15.09 7.17 -18.55
C PRO A 123 -14.82 8.67 -18.46
N VAL A 124 -13.70 9.09 -19.05
CA VAL A 124 -13.55 10.49 -19.43
C VAL A 124 -14.42 10.61 -20.67
N GLU A 125 -15.66 11.04 -20.52
CA GLU A 125 -16.42 11.54 -21.68
C GLU A 125 -15.52 12.57 -22.37
N ALA A 126 -15.20 12.28 -23.62
CA ALA A 126 -14.43 13.14 -24.48
C ALA A 126 -15.16 14.49 -24.52
N ALA A 127 -14.64 15.46 -23.79
CA ALA A 127 -14.92 16.85 -24.06
C ALA A 127 -14.10 17.21 -25.31
N ALA A 128 -14.69 16.97 -26.48
CA ALA A 128 -14.23 17.48 -27.76
C ALA A 128 -15.44 17.62 -28.68
#